data_AF-A0A3E4EFM3-F1
#
_entry.id   AF-A0A3E4EFM3-F1
#
_cell.length_a   1.000
_cell.length_b   1.000
_cell.length_c   1.000
_cell.angle_alpha   90.00
_cell.angle_beta   90.00
_cell.angle_gamma   90.00
#
_symmetry.space_group_name_H-M   'P 1'
#
loop_
_entity.id
_entity.type
_entity.pdbx_description
1 polymer ?
#
loop_
_entity_poly.entity_id
_entity_poly.type
_entity_poly.pdbx_seq_one_letter_code
_entity_poly.pdbx_strand_id
1 'polypeptide(L)'
;MMKDVIVELLIMAFFLLIGCLLFNGRGGCFIPIYNSLSEKEQNSYNKKVLFKGVGICYLVCSMSVGLMIISKLFEVVWLPYISAIVIVISVVLLNIWMCLSKNIRNCK
;
A
#
# COMPACT_ATOMS: atom_id res chain seq x y z
N MET A 1 14.17 1.22 -22.02
CA MET A 1 12.83 0.64 -22.29
C MET A 1 12.64 -0.73 -21.65
N MET A 2 13.23 -1.83 -22.15
CA MET A 2 13.02 -3.17 -21.53
C MET A 2 13.53 -3.28 -20.09
N LYS A 3 14.69 -2.68 -19.77
CA LYS A 3 15.24 -2.69 -18.40
C LYS A 3 14.34 -1.98 -17.40
N ASP A 4 13.74 -0.85 -17.81
CA ASP A 4 12.84 -0.07 -16.95
C ASP A 4 11.58 -0.89 -16.62
N VAL A 5 10.98 -1.51 -17.64
CA VAL A 5 9.79 -2.37 -17.48
C VAL A 5 10.05 -3.54 -16.52
N ILE A 6 11.25 -4.14 -16.55
CA ILE A 6 11.63 -5.21 -15.61
C ILE A 6 11.66 -4.67 -14.18
N VAL A 7 12.22 -3.48 -13.95
CA VAL A 7 12.27 -2.86 -12.62
C VAL A 7 10.85 -2.57 -12.13
N GLU A 8 9.98 -2.01 -12.97
CA GLU A 8 8.58 -1.75 -12.61
C GLU A 8 7.81 -3.04 -12.31
N LEU A 9 8.04 -4.13 -13.06
CA LEU A 9 7.44 -5.44 -12.79
C LEU A 9 7.86 -5.98 -11.42
N LEU A 10 9.13 -5.85 -11.06
CA LEU A 10 9.62 -6.27 -9.74
C LEU A 10 8.99 -5.44 -8.61
N ILE A 11 8.87 -4.12 -8.78
CA ILE A 11 8.21 -3.23 -7.82
C ILE A 11 6.73 -3.59 -7.68
N MET A 12 6.04 -3.82 -8.80
CA MET A 12 4.65 -4.25 -8.81
C MET A 12 4.46 -5.57 -8.06
N ALA A 13 5.29 -6.58 -8.38
CA ALA A 13 5.23 -7.88 -7.71
C ALA A 13 5.47 -7.75 -6.20
N PHE A 14 6.44 -6.94 -5.78
CA PHE A 14 6.73 -6.68 -4.38
C PHE A 14 5.53 -6.05 -3.65
N PHE A 15 4.92 -5.00 -4.22
CA PHE A 15 3.74 -4.38 -3.63
C PHE A 15 2.53 -5.32 -3.61
N LEU A 16 2.33 -6.11 -4.66
CA LEU A 16 1.26 -7.09 -4.73
C LEU A 16 1.41 -8.15 -3.63
N LEU A 17 2.61 -8.71 -3.46
CA LEU A 17 2.88 -9.73 -2.45
C LEU A 17 2.64 -9.20 -1.03
N ILE A 18 3.19 -8.03 -0.71
CA ILE A 18 2.99 -7.40 0.61
C ILE A 18 1.53 -7.04 0.82
N GLY A 19 0.88 -6.46 -0.19
CA GLY A 19 -0.55 -6.11 -0.16
C GLY A 19 -1.42 -7.33 0.16
N CYS A 20 -1.19 -8.45 -0.52
CA CYS A 20 -1.90 -9.70 -0.29
C CYS A 20 -1.63 -10.29 1.11
N LEU A 21 -0.38 -10.26 1.59
CA LEU A 21 -0.02 -10.74 2.93
C LEU A 21 -0.73 -9.92 4.02
N LEU A 22 -0.70 -8.59 3.90
CA LEU A 22 -1.35 -7.65 4.80
C LEU A 22 -2.87 -7.74 4.76
N PHE A 23 -3.46 -7.92 3.58
CA PHE A 23 -4.91 -8.06 3.42
C PHE A 23 -5.46 -9.32 4.13
N ASN A 24 -4.67 -10.39 4.17
CA ASN A 24 -4.96 -11.60 4.94
C ASN A 24 -4.71 -11.46 6.46
N GLY A 25 -4.34 -10.26 6.93
CA GLY A 25 -4.07 -9.97 8.34
C GLY A 25 -2.72 -10.52 8.82
N ARG A 26 -1.78 -10.81 7.91
CA ARG A 26 -0.40 -11.24 8.21
C ARG A 26 0.59 -10.16 7.78
N GLY A 27 1.89 -10.34 8.06
CA GLY A 27 2.92 -9.45 7.50
C GLY A 27 3.02 -8.06 8.15
N GLY A 28 2.62 -7.91 9.42
CA GLY A 28 2.78 -6.65 10.16
C GLY A 28 4.22 -6.11 10.19
N CYS A 29 5.22 -6.97 9.98
CA CYS A 29 6.62 -6.58 9.82
C CYS A 29 6.86 -5.58 8.67
N PHE A 30 5.97 -5.53 7.66
CA PHE A 30 6.04 -4.58 6.55
C PHE A 30 5.40 -3.22 6.85
N ILE A 31 4.99 -2.97 8.11
CA ILE A 31 4.49 -1.68 8.58
C ILE A 31 5.50 -1.11 9.59
N PRO A 32 6.55 -0.38 9.14
CA PRO A 32 7.62 0.09 10.01
C PRO A 32 7.12 0.92 11.19
N ILE A 33 6.16 1.83 10.94
CA ILE A 33 5.58 2.69 11.97
C ILE A 33 4.91 1.85 13.07
N TYR A 34 4.25 0.75 12.71
CA TYR A 34 3.63 -0.14 13.68
C TYR A 34 4.68 -0.89 14.50
N ASN A 35 5.77 -1.34 13.88
CA ASN A 35 6.84 -2.08 14.56
C ASN A 35 7.67 -1.19 15.49
N SER A 36 7.74 0.12 15.23
CA SER A 36 8.43 1.08 16.09
C SER A 36 7.67 1.38 17.38
N LEU A 37 6.38 1.03 17.46
CA LEU A 37 5.58 1.21 18.68
C LEU A 37 5.94 0.17 19.74
N SER A 38 5.76 0.54 21.00
CA SER A 38 5.90 -0.39 22.13
C SER A 38 4.83 -1.51 22.05
N GLU A 39 5.10 -2.67 22.66
CA GLU A 39 4.12 -3.78 22.67
C GLU A 39 2.75 -3.38 23.25
N LYS A 40 2.75 -2.50 24.26
CA LYS A 40 1.52 -1.97 24.87
C LYS A 40 0.69 -1.18 23.85
N GLU A 41 1.33 -0.29 23.10
CA GLU A 41 0.67 0.49 22.05
C GLU A 41 0.23 -0.40 20.89
N GLN A 42 1.08 -1.33 20.45
CA GLN A 42 0.74 -2.29 19.40
C GLN A 42 -0.51 -3.13 19.73
N ASN A 43 -0.72 -3.47 21.00
CA ASN A 43 -1.88 -4.21 21.47
C ASN A 43 -3.15 -3.36 21.57
N SER A 44 -3.01 -2.03 21.65
CA SER A 44 -4.13 -1.11 21.54
C SER A 44 -4.71 -1.05 20.12
N TYR A 45 -3.99 -1.54 19.11
CA TYR A 45 -4.49 -1.58 17.73
C TYR A 45 -5.20 -2.89 17.39
N ASN A 46 -6.29 -2.79 16.65
CA ASN A 46 -6.90 -3.92 15.97
C ASN A 46 -6.05 -4.31 14.75
N LYS A 47 -5.09 -5.21 14.98
CA LYS A 47 -4.10 -5.66 13.98
C LYS A 47 -4.74 -6.09 12.66
N LYS A 48 -5.86 -6.83 12.71
CA LYS A 48 -6.56 -7.30 11.50
C LYS A 48 -7.09 -6.13 10.65
N VAL A 49 -7.71 -5.13 11.29
CA VAL A 49 -8.25 -3.96 10.59
C VAL A 49 -7.13 -3.09 10.06
N LEU A 50 -6.09 -2.83 10.87
CA LEU A 50 -4.93 -2.04 10.47
C LEU A 50 -4.20 -2.67 9.27
N PHE A 51 -3.87 -3.96 9.37
CA PHE A 51 -3.11 -4.65 8.32
C PHE A 51 -3.92 -4.71 7.04
N LYS A 52 -5.24 -4.98 7.12
CA LYS A 52 -6.11 -4.97 5.95
C LYS A 52 -6.17 -3.60 5.27
N GLY A 53 -6.27 -2.52 6.05
CA GLY A 53 -6.27 -1.15 5.53
C GLY A 53 -4.97 -0.78 4.82
N VAL A 54 -3.83 -1.05 5.45
CA VAL A 54 -2.51 -0.82 4.84
C VAL A 54 -2.32 -1.71 3.61
N GLY A 55 -2.74 -2.97 3.67
CA GLY A 55 -2.69 -3.91 2.54
C GLY A 55 -3.46 -3.42 1.31
N ILE A 56 -4.64 -2.83 1.49
CA ILE A 56 -5.41 -2.22 0.39
C ILE A 56 -4.58 -1.10 -0.27
N CYS A 57 -3.91 -0.25 0.50
CA CYS A 57 -3.06 0.80 -0.05
C CYS A 57 -1.92 0.21 -0.91
N TYR A 58 -1.28 -0.86 -0.44
CA TYR A 58 -0.24 -1.57 -1.20
C TYR A 58 -0.78 -2.18 -2.51
N LEU A 59 -1.99 -2.73 -2.50
CA LEU A 59 -2.65 -3.25 -3.71
C LEU A 59 -2.98 -2.13 -4.71
N VAL A 60 -3.47 -0.98 -4.24
CA VAL A 60 -3.72 0.20 -5.08
C VAL A 60 -2.41 0.69 -5.71
N CYS A 61 -1.33 0.81 -4.93
CA CYS A 61 -0.01 1.16 -5.45
C CYS A 61 0.48 0.16 -6.50
N SER A 62 0.29 -1.15 -6.27
CA SER A 62 0.63 -2.19 -7.25
C SER A 62 -0.14 -1.99 -8.57
N MET A 63 -1.44 -1.72 -8.51
CA MET A 63 -2.24 -1.45 -9.71
C MET A 63 -1.76 -0.19 -10.44
N SER A 64 -1.40 0.87 -9.71
CA SER A 64 -0.86 2.10 -10.29
C SER A 64 0.47 1.86 -11.02
N VAL A 65 1.37 1.03 -10.48
CA VAL A 65 2.60 0.62 -11.18
C VAL A 65 2.27 -0.19 -12.43
N GLY A 66 1.26 -1.05 -12.39
CA GLY A 66 0.74 -1.74 -13.56
C GLY A 66 0.30 -0.79 -14.68
N LEU A 67 -0.39 0.31 -14.34
CA LEU A 67 -0.75 1.36 -15.30
C LEU A 67 0.48 2.07 -15.89
N MET A 68 1.54 2.26 -15.12
CA MET A 68 2.82 2.80 -15.63
C MET A 68 3.48 1.85 -16.65
N ILE A 69 3.42 0.54 -16.41
CA ILE A 69 3.92 -0.45 -17.37
C ILE A 69 3.10 -0.40 -18.67
N ILE A 70 1.77 -0.40 -18.56
CA ILE A 70 0.87 -0.29 -19.72
C ILE A 70 1.16 1.01 -20.50
N SER A 71 1.33 2.13 -19.81
CA SER A 71 1.70 3.40 -20.44
C SER A 71 2.92 3.27 -21.33
N LYS A 72 3.98 2.60 -20.86
CA LYS A 72 5.21 2.41 -21.63
C LYS A 72 5.03 1.47 -22.81
N LEU A 73 4.23 0.41 -22.66
CA LEU A 73 3.97 -0.56 -23.73
C LEU A 73 3.16 0.04 -24.88
N PHE A 74 2.26 0.99 -24.57
CA PHE A 74 1.39 1.65 -25.55
C PHE A 74 1.80 3.10 -25.86
N GLU A 75 2.95 3.55 -25.36
CA GLU A 75 3.49 4.91 -25.52
C GLU A 75 2.51 6.03 -25.10
N VAL A 76 1.67 5.76 -24.09
CA VAL A 76 0.64 6.70 -23.62
C VAL A 76 1.23 7.66 -22.59
N VAL A 77 1.55 8.89 -23.02
CA VAL A 77 2.30 9.87 -22.22
C VAL A 77 1.58 10.38 -20.97
N TRP A 78 0.24 10.47 -20.96
CA TRP A 78 -0.52 11.07 -19.84
C TRP A 78 -0.79 10.08 -18.69
N LEU A 79 -0.75 8.77 -18.96
CA LEU A 79 -1.12 7.73 -18.02
C LEU A 79 -0.17 7.61 -16.79
N PRO A 80 1.16 7.83 -16.88
CA PRO A 80 2.07 7.85 -15.74
C PRO A 80 1.73 8.95 -14.72
N TYR A 81 1.28 10.12 -15.20
CA TYR A 81 0.88 11.22 -14.34
C TYR A 81 -0.36 10.87 -13.53
N ILE A 82 -1.35 10.22 -14.16
CA ILE A 82 -2.55 9.72 -13.47
C ILE A 82 -2.16 8.67 -12.42
N SER A 83 -1.29 7.71 -12.76
CA SER A 83 -0.84 6.71 -11.78
C SER A 83 -0.10 7.34 -10.60
N ALA A 84 0.73 8.36 -10.82
CA ALA A 84 1.42 9.08 -9.75
C ALA A 84 0.42 9.81 -8.83
N ILE A 85 -0.59 10.47 -9.40
CA ILE A 85 -1.66 11.13 -8.64
C ILE A 85 -2.43 10.11 -7.80
N VAL A 86 -2.77 8.95 -8.36
CA VAL A 86 -3.48 7.88 -7.63
C VAL A 86 -2.65 7.39 -6.45
N ILE A 87 -1.34 7.20 -6.61
CA ILE A 87 -0.45 6.81 -5.51
C ILE A 87 -0.49 7.86 -4.39
N VAL A 88 -0.30 9.14 -4.72
CA VAL A 88 -0.32 10.23 -3.71
C VAL A 88 -1.65 10.29 -2.97
N ILE A 89 -2.77 10.25 -3.71
CA ILE A 89 -4.11 10.28 -3.12
C ILE A 89 -4.32 9.06 -2.22
N SER A 90 -3.92 7.86 -2.65
CA SER A 90 -4.08 6.62 -1.87
C SER A 90 -3.35 6.69 -0.52
N VAL A 91 -2.14 7.24 -0.49
CA VAL A 91 -1.35 7.41 0.73
C VAL A 91 -1.99 8.46 1.64
N VAL A 92 -2.45 9.58 1.10
CA VAL A 92 -3.14 10.62 1.90
C VAL A 92 -4.42 10.06 2.51
N LEU A 93 -5.24 9.35 1.73
CA LEU A 93 -6.47 8.73 2.22
C LEU A 93 -6.19 7.67 3.28
N LEU A 94 -5.13 6.87 3.13
CA LEU A 94 -4.71 5.92 4.17
C LEU A 94 -4.39 6.65 5.48
N ASN A 95 -3.61 7.73 5.43
CA ASN A 95 -3.25 8.51 6.63
C ASN A 95 -4.49 9.14 7.30
N ILE A 96 -5.37 9.75 6.51
CA ILE A 96 -6.63 10.31 7.02
C ILE A 96 -7.49 9.22 7.66
N TRP A 97 -7.62 8.07 6.99
CA TRP A 97 -8.37 6.93 7.51
C TRP A 97 -7.75 6.39 8.81
N MET A 98 -6.42 6.29 8.89
CA MET A 98 -5.73 5.88 10.12
C MET A 98 -5.98 6.84 11.28
N CYS A 99 -6.01 8.15 11.03
CA CYS A 99 -6.29 9.17 12.04
C CYS A 99 -7.76 9.13 12.52
N LEU A 100 -8.70 8.99 11.59
CA LEU A 100 -10.14 9.10 11.87
C LEU A 100 -10.80 7.80 12.32
N SER A 101 -10.28 6.65 11.92
CA SER A 101 -10.95 5.38 12.10
C SER A 101 -10.85 4.91 13.56
N LYS A 102 -11.97 5.06 14.28
CA LYS A 102 -12.15 4.54 15.64
C LYS A 102 -12.02 3.02 15.71
N ASN A 103 -12.30 2.31 14.61
CA ASN A 103 -12.22 0.85 14.52
C ASN A 103 -10.79 0.29 14.54
N ILE A 104 -9.76 1.12 14.37
CA ILE A 104 -8.36 0.68 14.39
C ILE A 104 -7.84 0.64 15.82
N ARG A 105 -8.40 1.41 16.76
CA ARG A 105 -8.03 1.36 18.18
C ARG A 105 -9.03 0.50 18.96
N ASN A 106 -8.53 -0.55 19.58
CA ASN A 106 -9.24 -1.32 20.60
C ASN A 106 -9.36 -0.44 21.85
N CYS A 107 -10.38 0.41 21.91
CA CYS A 107 -10.78 1.02 23.17
C CYS A 107 -11.44 -0.07 24.03
N LYS A 108 -10.63 -0.76 24.86
CA LYS A 108 -11.09 -1.46 26.05
C LYS A 108 -10.40 -0.85 27.26
#